data_AF-A0AAU7DWU7-F1
#
_entry.id   AF-A0AAU7DWU7-F1
#
_cell.length_a   1.000
_cell.length_b   1.000
_cell.length_c   1.000
_cell.angle_alpha   90.00
_cell.angle_beta   90.00
_cell.angle_gamma   90.00
#
_symmetry.space_group_name_H-M   'P 1'
#
loop_
_entity.id
_entity.type
_entity.pdbx_description
1 polymer ?
#
loop_
_entity_poly.entity_id
_entity_poly.type
_entity_poly.pdbx_seq_one_letter_code
_entity_poly.pdbx_strand_id
1 'polypeptide(L)' 'MIQQVKELSQSEVTLGAGTLYGNLDRLLEAGFVATDGQETVDGRARRYYIITGDGEQTARAETARLSQLAAKAKRVLGS' A
#
# COMPACT_ATOMS: atom_id res chain seq x y z
N MET A 1 -8.68 5.17 -3.80
CA MET A 1 -7.80 4.29 -3.01
C MET A 1 -8.40 2.91 -2.76
N ILE A 2 -9.55 2.73 -2.08
CA ILE A 2 -10.14 1.37 -1.88
C ILE A 2 -10.29 0.61 -3.20
N GLN A 3 -10.93 1.23 -4.20
CA GLN A 3 -11.12 0.64 -5.52
C GLN A 3 -9.79 0.38 -6.25
N GLN A 4 -8.82 1.30 -6.13
CA GLN A 4 -7.49 1.14 -6.74
C GLN A 4 -6.71 -0.04 -6.13
N VAL A 5 -6.78 -0.24 -4.80
CA VAL A 5 -6.17 -1.40 -4.15
C VAL A 5 -6.79 -2.69 -4.68
N LYS A 6 -8.12 -2.73 -4.78
CA LYS A 6 -8.83 -3.89 -5.32
C LYS A 6 -8.42 -4.19 -6.76
N GLU A 7 -8.29 -3.17 -7.60
CA GLU A 7 -7.85 -3.31 -9.00
C GLU A 7 -6.41 -3.80 -9.10
N LEU A 8 -5.48 -3.16 -8.39
CA LEU A 8 -4.06 -3.54 -8.39
C LEU A 8 -3.82 -4.95 -7.84
N SER A 9 -4.60 -5.35 -6.83
CA SER A 9 -4.51 -6.69 -6.25
C SER A 9 -5.32 -7.74 -7.00
N GLN A 10 -5.92 -7.42 -8.15
CA GLN A 10 -6.82 -8.34 -8.86
C GLN A 10 -7.92 -8.94 -7.95
N SER A 11 -8.45 -8.13 -7.04
CA SER A 11 -9.41 -8.49 -5.99
C SER A 11 -8.92 -9.49 -4.91
N GLU A 12 -7.66 -9.90 -4.90
CA GLU A 12 -7.08 -10.74 -3.84
C GLU A 12 -7.03 -10.02 -2.48
N VAL A 13 -6.92 -8.68 -2.49
CA VAL A 13 -6.93 -7.84 -1.30
C VAL A 13 -8.22 -7.03 -1.26
N THR A 14 -9.00 -7.21 -0.20
CA THR A 14 -10.17 -6.39 0.10
C THR A 14 -9.94 -5.65 1.41
N LEU A 15 -9.89 -4.32 1.35
CA LEU A 15 -9.76 -3.46 2.54
C LEU A 15 -11.08 -2.76 2.83
N GLY A 16 -11.55 -2.89 4.07
CA GLY A 16 -12.57 -2.00 4.61
C GLY A 16 -12.02 -0.58 4.79
N ALA A 17 -12.91 0.42 4.83
CA ALA A 17 -12.50 1.82 4.99
C ALA A 17 -11.65 2.05 6.24
N GLY A 18 -12.03 1.45 7.38
CA GLY A 18 -11.26 1.57 8.63
C GLY A 18 -9.85 1.01 8.53
N THR A 19 -9.69 -0.17 7.91
CA THR A 19 -8.37 -0.78 7.71
C THR A 19 -7.51 0.03 6.76
N LEU A 20 -8.08 0.56 5.68
CA LEU A 20 -7.34 1.41 4.74
C LEU A 20 -6.82 2.67 5.46
N TYR A 21 -7.69 3.40 6.16
CA TYR A 21 -7.26 4.63 6.82
C TYR A 21 -6.27 4.35 7.95
N GLY A 22 -6.48 3.30 8.76
CA GLY A 22 -5.50 2.93 9.78
C GLY A 22 -4.14 2.53 9.20
N ASN A 23 -4.10 1.96 7.98
CA ASN A 23 -2.82 1.69 7.31
C ASN A 23 -2.17 2.97 6.77
N LEU A 24 -2.95 3.88 6.19
CA LEU A 24 -2.45 5.18 5.72
C LEU A 24 -1.91 6.03 6.88
N ASP A 25 -2.56 6.01 8.04
CA ASP A 25 -2.11 6.72 9.24
C ASP A 25 -0.75 6.18 9.73
N ARG A 26 -0.57 4.85 9.76
CA ARG A 26 0.73 4.23 10.09
C ARG A 26 1.82 4.57 9.09
N LEU A 27 1.49 4.61 7.79
CA LEU A 27 2.44 5.00 6.74
C LEU A 27 2.83 6.49 6.83
N LEU A 28 1.90 7.36 7.24
CA LEU A 28 2.17 8.76 7.54
C LEU A 28 3.09 8.89 8.75
N GLU A 29 2.76 8.20 9.86
CA GLU A 29 3.56 8.20 11.09
C GLU A 29 5.00 7.69 10.84
N ALA A 30 5.15 6.71 9.95
CA ALA A 30 6.45 6.19 9.53
C ALA A 30 7.18 7.07 8.50
N GLY A 31 6.55 8.13 7.98
CA GLY A 31 7.13 9.02 6.97
C GLY A 31 7.21 8.42 5.56
N PHE A 32 6.53 7.31 5.29
CA PHE A 32 6.54 6.62 3.99
C PHE A 32 5.55 7.20 2.99
N VAL A 33 4.53 7.90 3.47
CA VAL A 33 3.64 8.70 2.64
C VAL A 33 3.50 10.09 3.26
N ALA A 34 3.09 11.06 2.44
CA ALA A 34 2.71 12.40 2.86
C ALA A 34 1.31 12.73 2.33
N THR A 35 0.62 13.67 2.99
CA THR A 35 -0.65 14.19 2.47
C THR A 35 -0.41 15.12 1.29
N ASP A 36 -1.18 14.94 0.21
CA ASP A 36 -1.11 15.73 -1.03
C ASP A 36 -2.39 16.57 -1.23
N GLY A 37 -2.99 17.00 -0.13
CA GLY A 37 -4.21 17.81 -0.11
C GLY A 37 -5.49 17.05 0.21
N GLN A 38 -6.58 17.82 0.30
CA GLN A 38 -7.92 17.34 0.59
C GLN A 38 -8.94 18.08 -0.27
N GLU A 39 -9.84 17.33 -0.89
CA GLU A 39 -10.96 17.88 -1.66
C GLU A 39 -12.29 17.36 -1.12
N THR A 40 -13.36 18.13 -1.28
CA THR A 40 -14.71 17.66 -1.01
C THR A 40 -15.36 17.26 -2.33
N VAL A 41 -15.64 15.96 -2.48
CA VAL A 41 -16.32 15.40 -3.66
C VAL A 41 -17.66 14.84 -3.19
N ASP A 42 -18.77 15.29 -3.77
CA ASP A 42 -20.13 14.89 -3.40
C ASP A 42 -20.44 15.02 -1.90
N GLY A 43 -19.97 16.10 -1.27
CA GLY A 43 -20.14 16.36 0.16
C GLY A 43 -19.24 15.51 1.07
N ARG A 44 -18.34 14.69 0.51
CA ARG A 44 -17.39 13.86 1.26
C ARG A 44 -15.96 14.34 1.10
N ALA A 45 -15.28 14.57 2.22
CA ALA A 45 -13.85 14.85 2.23
C ALA A 45 -13.06 13.63 1.73
N ARG A 46 -12.17 13.87 0.76
CA ARG A 46 -11.26 12.91 0.18
C ARG A 46 -9.83 13.43 0.34
N ARG A 47 -9.03 12.70 1.11
CA ARG A 47 -7.61 12.97 1.32
C ARG A 47 -6.79 12.26 0.25
N TYR A 48 -5.80 12.95 -0.29
CA TYR A 48 -4.83 12.38 -1.20
C TYR A 48 -3.50 12.17 -0.46
N TYR A 49 -2.79 11.14 -0.88
CA TYR A 49 -1.50 10.76 -0.30
C TYR A 49 -0.52 10.48 -1.42
N ILE A 50 0.71 10.93 -1.25
CA ILE A 50 1.83 10.68 -2.15
C ILE A 50 2.91 9.88 -1.42
N ILE A 51 3.56 8.96 -2.12
CA ILE A 51 4.69 8.20 -1.57
C ILE A 51 5.91 9.13 -1.41
N THR A 52 6.62 9.02 -0.31
CA THR A 52 7.89 9.74 -0.10
C THR A 52 9.07 8.96 -0.68
N GLY A 53 10.24 9.59 -0.78
CA GLY A 53 11.47 8.88 -1.19
C GLY A 53 11.80 7.70 -0.27
N ASP A 54 11.66 7.88 1.04
CA ASP A 54 11.88 6.83 2.04
C ASP A 54 10.83 5.71 1.93
N GLY A 55 9.57 6.08 1.66
CA GLY A 55 8.51 5.12 1.38
C GLY A 55 8.78 4.29 0.13
N GLU A 56 9.27 4.92 -0.93
CA GLU A 56 9.63 4.22 -2.17
C GLU A 56 10.79 3.25 -1.94
N GLN A 57 11.85 3.69 -1.25
CA GLN A 57 12.98 2.83 -0.92
C GLN A 57 12.53 1.63 -0.07
N THR A 58 11.69 1.87 0.93
CA THR A 58 11.15 0.82 1.81
C THR A 58 10.29 -0.18 1.04
N ALA A 59 9.39 0.30 0.17
CA ALA A 59 8.55 -0.56 -0.66
C ALA A 59 9.38 -1.42 -1.62
N ARG A 60 10.44 -0.86 -2.21
CA ARG A 60 11.38 -1.59 -3.08
C ARG A 60 12.12 -2.68 -2.30
N ALA A 61 12.63 -2.35 -1.11
CA ALA A 61 13.32 -3.31 -0.25
C ALA A 61 12.41 -4.48 0.14
N GLU A 62 11.17 -4.20 0.54
CA GLU A 62 10.21 -5.23 0.93
C GLU A 62 9.78 -6.10 -0.26
N THR A 63 9.58 -5.48 -1.43
CA THR A 63 9.30 -6.22 -2.67
C THR A 63 10.42 -7.20 -3.02
N ALA A 64 11.68 -6.75 -2.89
CA ALA A 64 12.84 -7.62 -3.11
C ALA A 64 12.89 -8.76 -2.09
N ARG A 65 12.63 -8.47 -0.80
CA ARG A 65 12.59 -9.48 0.27
C ARG A 65 11.53 -10.55 0.01
N LEU A 66 10.30 -10.15 -0.32
CA LEU A 66 9.20 -11.06 -0.64
C LEU A 66 9.49 -11.91 -1.88
N SER A 67 10.07 -11.29 -2.92
CA SER A 67 10.45 -12.01 -4.14
C SER A 67 11.51 -13.08 -3.87
N GLN A 68 12.52 -12.77 -3.05
CA GLN A 68 13.53 -13.73 -2.63
C GLN A 68 12.94 -14.85 -1.78
N LEU A 69 12.01 -14.54 -0.88
CA LEU A 69 11.32 -15.54 -0.06
C LEU A 69 10.51 -16.50 -0.94
N ALA A 70 9.73 -15.98 -1.89
CA ALA A 70 8.97 -16.79 -2.83
C ALA A 70 9.88 -17.67 -3.69
N ALA A 71 11.02 -17.14 -4.17
CA ALA A 71 11.99 -17.92 -4.94
C ALA A 71 12.60 -19.07 -4.12
N LYS A 72 12.90 -18.84 -2.84
CA LYS A 72 13.37 -19.90 -1.93
C LYS A 72 12.30 -20.96 -1.71
N ALA A 73 11.05 -20.55 -1.48
CA ALA A 73 9.93 -21.47 -1.28
C ALA A 73 9.71 -22.38 -2.51
N LYS A 74 9.71 -21.81 -3.73
CA LYS A 74 9.58 -22.58 -4.98
C LYS A 74 10.62 -23.69 -5.12
N ARG A 75 11.88 -23.41 -4.79
CA ARG A 75 12.96 -24.41 -4.82
C ARG A 75 12.72 -25.58 -3.86
N VAL A 76 12.17 -25.31 -2.68
CA VAL A 76 11.88 -26.35 -1.68
C VAL A 76 10.65 -27.18 -2.07
N LEU A 77 9.64 -26.54 -2.67
CA LEU A 77 8.39 -27.19 -3.07
C LEU A 77 8.50 -27.98 -4.38
N GLY A 78 9.65 -27.96 -5.05
CA GLY A 78 9.88 -28.73 -6.28
C GLY A 78 9.08 -28.22 -7.49
N SER A 79 8.69 -26.94 -7.49
CA SER A 79 7.92 -26.27 -8.54
C SER A 79 8.73 -25.18 -9.24
#